data_AF-A0A937N9Z9-F1
#
_entry.id   AF-A0A937N9Z9-F1
#
_cell.length_a   1.000
_cell.length_b   1.000
_cell.length_c   1.000
_cell.angle_alpha   90.00
_cell.angle_beta   90.00
_cell.angle_gamma   90.00
#
_symmetry.space_group_name_H-M   'P 1'
#
loop_
_entity.id
_entity.type
_entity.pdbx_description
1 polymer ?
#
loop_
_entity_poly.entity_id
_entity_poly.type
_entity_poly.pdbx_seq_one_letter_code
_entity_poly.pdbx_strand_id
1 'polypeptide(L)'
;MQWGAQLQGDEGGGSRHYFYNCVFENAVRGDLRARYPKDSGHGFRINGNCQSLVFERCEFRHNGGLGFQPGGINVDRLAFLDCVFSGNESAAVSRPSKSTRMSFLRCQVSQNRSNQLPAAKPLSLATPNATFQIRGELEAGKPVRFRCTSTADTGEIVNRLWDFGEGIPELTEEPTHTFEKPGEYRVTLVVWDNEGLGARVEKTICVTKP
;
A
#
# COMPACT_ATOMS: atom_id res chain seq x y z
N MET A 1 -11.82 -12.56 -15.37
CA MET A 1 -10.60 -12.45 -14.52
C MET A 1 -10.89 -13.10 -13.19
N GLN A 2 -9.93 -13.81 -12.59
CA GLN A 2 -10.16 -14.51 -11.33
C GLN A 2 -10.21 -13.54 -10.14
N TRP A 3 -9.29 -12.57 -10.07
CA TRP A 3 -9.30 -11.51 -9.05
C TRP A 3 -9.02 -10.15 -9.72
N GLY A 4 -9.42 -9.05 -9.08
CA GLY A 4 -9.05 -7.71 -9.52
C GLY A 4 -7.54 -7.49 -9.44
N ALA A 5 -6.94 -7.86 -8.31
CA ALA A 5 -5.50 -7.97 -8.11
C ALA A 5 -5.14 -9.10 -7.14
N GLN A 6 -3.94 -9.67 -7.27
CA GLN A 6 -3.44 -10.69 -6.35
C GLN A 6 -1.94 -10.53 -6.05
N LEU A 7 -1.57 -10.69 -4.77
CA LEU A 7 -0.21 -11.03 -4.36
C LEU A 7 -0.17 -12.49 -3.87
N GLN A 8 0.77 -13.26 -4.40
CA GLN A 8 1.00 -14.66 -4.04
C GLN A 8 2.41 -14.83 -3.48
N GLY A 9 2.54 -15.47 -2.32
CA GLY A 9 3.82 -15.72 -1.68
C GLY A 9 3.96 -17.16 -1.21
N ASP A 10 3.85 -18.14 -2.11
CA ASP A 10 3.98 -19.56 -1.76
C ASP A 10 5.42 -19.95 -1.35
N GLU A 11 6.43 -19.30 -1.93
CA GLU A 11 7.86 -19.57 -1.68
C GLU A 11 8.63 -18.32 -1.21
N GLY A 12 8.27 -17.14 -1.73
CA GLY A 12 8.79 -15.84 -1.32
C GLY A 12 7.63 -14.86 -1.19
N GLY A 13 7.31 -14.48 0.04
CA GLY A 13 6.23 -13.55 0.36
C GLY A 13 6.39 -12.17 -0.28
N GLY A 14 5.27 -11.45 -0.45
CA GLY A 14 5.30 -10.01 -0.71
C GLY A 14 5.38 -9.25 0.61
N SER A 15 6.44 -8.45 0.82
CA SER A 15 6.58 -7.64 2.04
C SER A 15 6.73 -6.15 1.73
N ARG A 16 6.29 -5.28 2.65
CA ARG A 16 6.50 -3.82 2.60
C ARG A 16 6.03 -3.21 1.28
N HIS A 17 4.78 -3.46 0.91
CA HIS A 17 4.14 -2.75 -0.21
C HIS A 17 3.21 -1.67 0.33
N TYR A 18 3.11 -0.58 -0.43
CA TYR A 18 2.28 0.57 -0.13
C TYR A 18 1.34 0.85 -1.30
N PHE A 19 0.05 0.68 -1.09
CA PHE A 19 -0.99 1.00 -2.05
C PHE A 19 -1.59 2.33 -1.66
N TYR A 20 -1.59 3.29 -2.57
CA TYR A 20 -2.03 4.66 -2.33
C TYR A 20 -3.02 5.09 -3.40
N ASN A 21 -4.22 5.52 -3.01
CA ASN A 21 -5.26 5.96 -3.95
C ASN A 21 -5.61 4.92 -5.03
N CYS A 22 -5.48 3.62 -4.73
CA CYS A 22 -5.84 2.56 -5.67
C CYS A 22 -7.35 2.27 -5.60
N VAL A 23 -7.96 1.93 -6.75
CA VAL A 23 -9.36 1.50 -6.82
C VAL A 23 -9.42 0.08 -7.35
N PHE A 24 -10.01 -0.83 -6.57
CA PHE A 24 -10.23 -2.22 -6.90
C PHE A 24 -11.74 -2.46 -7.04
N GLU A 25 -12.22 -2.43 -8.28
CA GLU A 25 -13.66 -2.43 -8.53
C GLU A 25 -14.13 -3.32 -9.68
N ASN A 26 -15.43 -3.63 -9.66
CA ASN A 26 -16.14 -4.31 -10.73
C ASN A 26 -15.56 -5.68 -11.11
N ALA A 27 -14.94 -6.38 -10.16
CA ALA A 27 -14.45 -7.73 -10.39
C ALA A 27 -15.63 -8.71 -10.62
N VAL A 28 -15.61 -9.43 -11.73
CA VAL A 28 -16.72 -10.31 -12.16
C VAL A 28 -16.65 -11.66 -11.47
N ARG A 29 -17.75 -12.06 -10.82
CA ARG A 29 -17.91 -13.39 -10.21
C ARG A 29 -18.57 -14.37 -11.18
N GLY A 30 -18.12 -15.63 -11.12
CA GLY A 30 -18.66 -16.71 -11.94
C GLY A 30 -18.23 -16.66 -13.41
N ASP A 31 -17.20 -15.87 -13.75
CA ASP A 31 -16.65 -15.83 -15.11
C ASP A 31 -16.16 -17.23 -15.49
N LEU A 32 -16.83 -17.87 -16.45
CA LEU A 32 -16.52 -19.24 -16.90
C LEU A 32 -15.13 -19.36 -17.53
N ARG A 33 -14.50 -18.25 -17.91
CA ARG A 33 -13.12 -18.21 -18.40
C ARG A 33 -12.09 -18.25 -17.25
N ALA A 34 -12.50 -17.96 -16.02
CA ALA A 34 -11.60 -18.04 -14.87
C ALA A 34 -11.25 -19.51 -14.58
N ARG A 35 -10.00 -19.75 -14.15
CA ARG A 35 -9.57 -21.10 -13.76
C ARG A 35 -10.38 -21.66 -12.59
N TYR A 36 -10.87 -20.79 -11.70
CA TYR A 36 -11.74 -21.14 -10.59
C TYR A 36 -12.92 -20.16 -10.53
N PRO A 37 -13.99 -20.40 -11.32
CA PRO A 37 -15.10 -19.46 -11.44
C PRO A 37 -15.84 -19.18 -10.12
N LYS A 38 -15.88 -20.15 -9.21
CA LYS A 38 -16.53 -20.00 -7.90
C LYS A 38 -15.79 -19.07 -6.94
N ASP A 39 -14.47 -18.96 -7.12
CA ASP A 39 -13.56 -18.15 -6.31
C ASP A 39 -13.20 -16.83 -6.99
N SER A 40 -13.93 -16.47 -8.05
CA SER A 40 -13.69 -15.25 -8.81
C SER A 40 -14.42 -14.02 -8.27
N GLY A 41 -14.00 -12.84 -8.74
CA GLY A 41 -14.72 -11.59 -8.53
C GLY A 41 -14.38 -10.86 -7.24
N HIS A 42 -13.26 -11.17 -6.57
CA HIS A 42 -12.80 -10.36 -5.43
C HIS A 42 -11.99 -9.15 -5.91
N GLY A 43 -12.08 -8.03 -5.19
CA GLY A 43 -11.33 -6.81 -5.50
C GLY A 43 -9.82 -7.02 -5.38
N PHE A 44 -9.37 -7.51 -4.22
CA PHE A 44 -7.96 -7.80 -3.97
C PHE A 44 -7.78 -9.08 -3.16
N ARG A 45 -6.81 -9.90 -3.55
CA ARG A 45 -6.41 -11.10 -2.83
C ARG A 45 -4.95 -11.03 -2.41
N ILE A 46 -4.66 -11.50 -1.20
CA ILE A 46 -3.31 -11.87 -0.79
C ILE A 46 -3.31 -13.31 -0.32
N ASN A 47 -2.22 -14.04 -0.59
CA ASN A 47 -2.11 -15.42 -0.18
C ASN A 47 -0.65 -15.85 0.06
N GLY A 48 -0.40 -16.42 1.24
CA GLY A 48 0.91 -17.02 1.58
C GLY A 48 2.01 -15.97 1.80
N ASN A 49 2.65 -15.98 2.97
CA ASN A 49 3.83 -15.17 3.32
C ASN A 49 3.77 -13.65 3.02
N CYS A 50 2.61 -13.09 2.65
CA CYS A 50 2.45 -11.65 2.40
C CYS A 50 2.36 -10.88 3.72
N GLN A 51 3.27 -9.93 3.94
CA GLN A 51 3.39 -9.22 5.21
C GLN A 51 3.59 -7.71 5.04
N SER A 52 3.26 -6.92 6.06
CA SER A 52 3.57 -5.48 6.11
C SER A 52 3.02 -4.72 4.89
N LEU A 53 1.75 -4.97 4.58
CA LEU A 53 1.06 -4.33 3.46
C LEU A 53 0.22 -3.17 4.00
N VAL A 54 0.39 -2.00 3.39
CA VAL A 54 -0.39 -0.81 3.73
C VAL A 54 -1.25 -0.41 2.54
N PHE A 55 -2.54 -0.23 2.79
CA PHE A 55 -3.49 0.36 1.88
C PHE A 55 -3.91 1.72 2.48
N GLU A 56 -3.54 2.81 1.83
CA GLU A 56 -3.91 4.17 2.21
C GLU A 56 -4.85 4.74 1.15
N ARG A 57 -6.02 5.24 1.56
CA ARG A 57 -7.01 5.86 0.66
C ARG A 57 -7.40 4.97 -0.53
N CYS A 58 -7.37 3.66 -0.34
CA CYS A 58 -7.77 2.72 -1.37
C CYS A 58 -9.26 2.42 -1.30
N GLU A 59 -9.86 2.11 -2.45
CA GLU A 59 -11.26 1.76 -2.57
C GLU A 59 -11.42 0.31 -3.04
N PHE A 60 -12.30 -0.45 -2.39
CA PHE A 60 -12.67 -1.80 -2.76
C PHE A 60 -14.19 -1.84 -2.97
N ARG A 61 -14.65 -1.63 -4.20
CA ARG A 61 -16.07 -1.36 -4.47
C ARG A 61 -16.69 -2.16 -5.60
N HIS A 62 -17.98 -2.46 -5.47
CA HIS A 62 -18.78 -3.09 -6.53
C HIS A 62 -18.21 -4.41 -7.07
N ASN A 63 -17.47 -5.16 -6.26
CA ASN A 63 -16.93 -6.45 -6.67
C ASN A 63 -18.00 -7.54 -6.50
N GLY A 64 -18.10 -8.49 -7.44
CA GLY A 64 -19.02 -9.63 -7.36
C GLY A 64 -18.71 -10.59 -6.22
N GLY A 65 -17.55 -10.45 -5.58
CA GLY A 65 -17.11 -11.20 -4.42
C GLY A 65 -16.77 -10.28 -3.25
N LEU A 66 -15.65 -10.55 -2.58
CA LEU A 66 -15.16 -9.78 -1.45
C LEU A 66 -14.51 -8.47 -1.92
N GLY A 67 -14.51 -7.44 -1.09
CA GLY A 67 -13.61 -6.30 -1.30
C GLY A 67 -12.15 -6.74 -1.19
N PHE A 68 -11.80 -7.38 -0.06
CA PHE A 68 -10.47 -7.88 0.21
C PHE A 68 -10.47 -9.31 0.78
N GLN A 69 -9.55 -10.14 0.32
CA GLN A 69 -9.41 -11.53 0.75
C GLN A 69 -7.98 -11.84 1.22
N PRO A 70 -7.74 -11.89 2.54
CA PRO A 70 -6.53 -12.50 3.08
C PRO A 70 -6.66 -14.04 3.06
N GLY A 71 -5.62 -14.74 2.63
CA GLY A 71 -5.58 -16.19 2.56
C GLY A 71 -4.21 -16.80 2.88
N GLY A 72 -4.18 -18.10 3.15
CA GLY A 72 -2.94 -18.85 3.32
C GLY A 72 -2.25 -18.64 4.67
N ILE A 73 -1.08 -19.25 4.79
CA ILE A 73 -0.23 -19.17 5.99
C ILE A 73 0.63 -17.91 5.97
N ASN A 74 1.06 -17.45 7.15
CA ASN A 74 2.02 -16.35 7.32
C ASN A 74 1.63 -15.02 6.66
N VAL A 75 0.34 -14.81 6.40
CA VAL A 75 -0.21 -13.50 6.07
C VAL A 75 -0.39 -12.70 7.35
N ASP A 76 0.31 -11.58 7.47
CA ASP A 76 0.38 -10.80 8.70
C ASP A 76 0.60 -9.31 8.42
N ARG A 77 0.37 -8.46 9.43
CA ARG A 77 0.64 -7.02 9.39
C ARG A 77 -0.01 -6.30 8.20
N LEU A 78 -1.33 -6.25 8.21
CA LEU A 78 -2.14 -5.60 7.18
C LEU A 78 -2.77 -4.31 7.73
N ALA A 79 -2.48 -3.17 7.13
CA ALA A 79 -3.01 -1.89 7.55
C ALA A 79 -3.88 -1.27 6.46
N PHE A 80 -5.11 -0.89 6.83
CA PHE A 80 -6.02 -0.13 5.98
C PHE A 80 -6.25 1.23 6.62
N LEU A 81 -5.84 2.29 5.93
CA LEU A 81 -5.88 3.67 6.38
C LEU A 81 -6.79 4.45 5.42
N ASP A 82 -7.85 5.07 5.95
CA ASP A 82 -8.76 5.92 5.16
C ASP A 82 -9.35 5.22 3.91
N CYS A 83 -9.50 3.90 3.97
CA CYS A 83 -9.99 3.11 2.85
C CYS A 83 -11.52 3.08 2.80
N VAL A 84 -12.07 2.80 1.62
CA VAL A 84 -13.50 2.59 1.40
C VAL A 84 -13.76 1.16 0.97
N PHE A 85 -14.70 0.49 1.61
CA PHE A 85 -15.22 -0.82 1.21
C PHE A 85 -16.72 -0.69 0.96
N SER A 86 -17.15 -0.70 -0.30
CA SER A 86 -18.56 -0.42 -0.61
C SER A 86 -19.18 -1.27 -1.71
N GLY A 87 -20.45 -1.65 -1.54
CA GLY A 87 -21.22 -2.25 -2.64
C GLY A 87 -20.71 -3.62 -3.12
N ASN A 88 -19.87 -4.32 -2.35
CA ASN A 88 -19.40 -5.64 -2.74
C ASN A 88 -20.51 -6.68 -2.50
N GLU A 89 -20.68 -7.62 -3.44
CA GLU A 89 -21.71 -8.66 -3.34
C GLU A 89 -21.43 -9.70 -2.24
N SER A 90 -20.26 -9.65 -1.59
CA SER A 90 -19.90 -10.42 -0.40
C SER A 90 -19.51 -9.50 0.76
N ALA A 91 -18.76 -9.99 1.75
CA ALA A 91 -18.23 -9.16 2.83
C ALA A 91 -17.20 -8.14 2.32
N ALA A 92 -17.08 -7.01 3.02
CA ALA A 92 -16.00 -6.04 2.80
C ALA A 92 -14.62 -6.70 2.82
N VAL A 93 -14.36 -7.48 3.88
CA VAL A 93 -13.13 -8.26 4.05
C VAL A 93 -13.49 -9.64 4.62
N SER A 94 -12.90 -10.71 4.08
CA SER A 94 -13.13 -12.05 4.65
C SER A 94 -12.37 -12.26 5.97
N ARG A 95 -12.82 -13.23 6.76
CA ARG A 95 -12.15 -13.61 8.01
C ARG A 95 -10.71 -14.06 7.74
N PRO A 96 -9.69 -13.44 8.37
CA PRO A 96 -8.31 -13.87 8.22
C PRO A 96 -7.99 -15.08 9.10
N SER A 97 -6.75 -15.56 9.02
CA SER A 97 -6.24 -16.55 9.98
C SER A 97 -6.19 -15.96 11.40
N LYS A 98 -6.19 -16.82 12.44
CA LYS A 98 -6.15 -16.34 13.84
C LYS A 98 -4.86 -15.59 14.20
N SER A 99 -3.77 -15.85 13.50
CA SER A 99 -2.47 -15.21 13.74
C SER A 99 -2.29 -13.90 12.96
N THR A 100 -3.10 -13.67 11.93
CA THR A 100 -3.00 -12.46 11.09
C THR A 100 -3.35 -11.22 11.92
N ARG A 101 -2.39 -10.31 12.00
CA ARG A 101 -2.64 -8.95 12.46
C ARG A 101 -3.20 -8.11 11.32
N MET A 102 -4.30 -7.43 11.61
CA MET A 102 -4.96 -6.55 10.66
C MET A 102 -5.64 -5.41 11.42
N SER A 103 -5.50 -4.19 10.92
CA SER A 103 -6.13 -3.01 11.50
C SER A 103 -6.75 -2.11 10.43
N PHE A 104 -7.89 -1.51 10.78
CA PHE A 104 -8.63 -0.56 9.94
C PHE A 104 -8.72 0.77 10.68
N LEU A 105 -8.20 1.83 10.09
CA LEU A 105 -8.22 3.18 10.64
C LEU A 105 -9.01 4.09 9.71
N ARG A 106 -10.03 4.77 10.25
CA ARG A 106 -10.88 5.72 9.51
C ARG A 106 -11.46 5.15 8.20
N CYS A 107 -11.63 3.83 8.13
CA CYS A 107 -12.19 3.17 6.95
C CYS A 107 -13.72 3.29 6.93
N GLN A 108 -14.28 3.53 5.75
CA GLN A 108 -15.71 3.57 5.52
C GLN A 108 -16.17 2.22 4.97
N VAL A 109 -17.20 1.63 5.58
CA VAL A 109 -17.71 0.31 5.18
C VAL A 109 -19.23 0.35 5.05
N SER A 110 -19.74 0.20 3.82
CA SER A 110 -21.17 0.37 3.55
C SER A 110 -21.64 -0.51 2.39
N GLN A 111 -22.94 -0.86 2.34
CA GLN A 111 -23.56 -1.53 1.18
C GLN A 111 -22.92 -2.86 0.72
N ASN A 112 -22.05 -3.47 1.51
CA ASN A 112 -21.56 -4.83 1.24
C ASN A 112 -22.60 -5.84 1.76
N ARG A 113 -22.58 -7.09 1.26
CA ARG A 113 -23.40 -8.17 1.86
C ARG A 113 -23.16 -8.29 3.37
N SER A 114 -21.91 -8.09 3.79
CA SER A 114 -21.59 -7.86 5.20
C SER A 114 -20.65 -6.67 5.34
N ASN A 115 -21.08 -5.67 6.12
CA ASN A 115 -20.26 -4.53 6.52
C ASN A 115 -19.48 -4.80 7.81
N GLN A 116 -19.61 -6.00 8.40
CA GLN A 116 -18.84 -6.35 9.58
C GLN A 116 -17.39 -6.64 9.18
N LEU A 117 -16.48 -5.76 9.60
CA LEU A 117 -15.05 -6.01 9.49
C LEU A 117 -14.65 -7.20 10.37
N PRO A 118 -13.66 -8.01 9.95
CA PRO A 118 -13.30 -9.22 10.67
C PRO A 118 -12.66 -8.89 12.03
N ALA A 119 -12.97 -9.71 13.03
CA ALA A 119 -12.18 -9.74 14.27
C ALA A 119 -10.77 -10.25 13.94
N ALA A 120 -9.78 -9.36 14.05
CA ALA A 120 -8.37 -9.66 13.85
C ALA A 120 -7.56 -9.15 15.03
N LYS A 121 -6.34 -9.68 15.20
CA LYS A 121 -5.40 -9.13 16.19
C LYS A 121 -4.99 -7.73 15.70
N PRO A 122 -5.19 -6.66 16.49
CA PRO A 122 -4.82 -5.33 16.03
C PRO A 122 -3.31 -5.19 15.89
N LEU A 123 -2.85 -4.49 14.86
CA LEU A 123 -1.56 -3.82 14.87
C LEU A 123 -1.63 -2.58 15.76
N SER A 124 -0.52 -2.26 16.45
CA SER A 124 -0.34 -0.95 17.08
C SER A 124 -0.28 0.10 15.96
N LEU A 125 -1.36 0.87 15.78
CA LEU A 125 -1.49 1.85 14.69
C LEU A 125 -0.79 3.19 14.98
N ALA A 126 0.44 3.14 15.47
CA ALA A 126 1.31 4.29 15.56
C ALA A 126 2.02 4.49 14.21
N THR A 127 1.28 4.92 13.18
CA THR A 127 1.83 5.07 11.83
C THR A 127 3.01 6.04 11.84
N PRO A 128 4.11 5.73 11.13
CA PRO A 128 5.22 6.65 11.00
C PRO A 128 4.81 8.04 10.49
N ASN A 129 5.54 9.07 10.88
CA ASN A 129 5.46 10.37 10.23
C ASN A 129 6.49 10.40 9.08
N ALA A 130 6.02 10.27 7.84
CA ALA A 130 6.87 10.37 6.66
C ALA A 130 7.24 11.84 6.38
N THR A 131 8.52 12.15 6.31
CA THR A 131 9.02 13.47 5.93
C THR A 131 10.49 13.41 5.49
N PHE A 132 10.91 14.40 4.71
CA PHE A 132 12.29 14.53 4.26
C PHE A 132 12.73 15.97 4.05
N GLN A 133 14.05 16.16 3.99
CA GLN A 133 14.70 17.42 3.65
C GLN A 133 15.46 17.28 2.33
N ILE A 134 15.52 18.39 1.59
CA ILE A 134 16.29 18.52 0.35
C ILE A 134 17.51 19.38 0.67
N ARG A 135 18.68 18.97 0.22
CA ARG A 135 19.94 19.67 0.43
C ARG A 135 20.68 19.84 -0.89
N GLY A 136 20.86 21.09 -1.30
CA GLY A 136 21.48 21.46 -2.58
C GLY A 136 20.61 22.44 -3.37
N GLU A 137 21.14 22.88 -4.49
CA GLU A 137 20.44 23.75 -5.44
C GLU A 137 19.60 22.90 -6.38
N LEU A 138 18.32 23.27 -6.55
CA LEU A 138 17.41 22.62 -7.49
C LEU A 138 17.61 23.19 -8.89
N GLU A 139 18.74 22.84 -9.51
CA GLU A 139 19.13 23.29 -10.84
C GLU A 139 19.41 22.08 -11.73
N ALA A 140 18.98 22.14 -12.99
CA ALA A 140 19.16 21.04 -13.93
C ALA A 140 20.64 20.67 -14.10
N GLY A 141 20.96 19.37 -13.99
CA GLY A 141 22.31 18.84 -14.10
C GLY A 141 23.16 18.92 -12.82
N LYS A 142 22.65 19.51 -11.72
CA LYS A 142 23.33 19.49 -10.41
C LYS A 142 22.83 18.33 -9.53
N PRO A 143 23.72 17.65 -8.80
CA PRO A 143 23.32 16.61 -7.85
C PRO A 143 22.66 17.22 -6.60
N VAL A 144 21.53 16.65 -6.21
CA VAL A 144 20.74 17.07 -5.05
C VAL A 144 20.65 15.92 -4.05
N ARG A 145 20.93 16.20 -2.77
CA ARG A 145 20.83 15.19 -1.71
C ARG A 145 19.47 15.24 -1.04
N PHE A 146 18.88 14.07 -0.83
CA PHE A 146 17.62 13.91 -0.12
C PHE A 146 17.87 13.16 1.18
N ARG A 147 17.34 13.70 2.28
CA ARG A 147 17.52 13.14 3.62
C ARG A 147 16.20 12.78 4.24
N CYS A 148 15.99 11.50 4.52
CA CYS A 148 14.85 11.05 5.30
C CYS A 148 14.95 11.62 6.72
N THR A 149 13.92 12.35 7.16
CA THR A 149 13.78 12.84 8.54
C THR A 149 12.51 12.29 9.18
N SER A 150 12.00 11.18 8.65
CA SER A 150 10.80 10.50 9.11
C SER A 150 11.00 9.93 10.52
N THR A 151 9.94 9.92 11.32
CA THR A 151 9.94 9.38 12.70
C THR A 151 8.90 8.28 12.85
N ALA A 152 9.09 7.42 13.85
CA ALA A 152 8.08 6.47 14.31
C ALA A 152 7.87 6.70 15.81
N ASP A 153 6.61 6.79 16.25
CA ASP A 153 6.29 6.99 17.67
C ASP A 153 6.63 5.75 18.49
N THR A 154 6.48 4.58 17.88
CA THR A 154 6.94 3.29 18.42
C THR A 154 7.85 2.60 17.42
N GLY A 155 8.99 2.09 17.88
CA GLY A 155 9.93 1.39 17.01
C GLY A 155 10.85 2.33 16.23
N GLU A 156 11.27 1.91 15.04
CA GLU A 156 12.22 2.65 14.20
C GLU A 156 11.94 2.46 12.70
N ILE A 157 12.35 3.44 11.88
CA ILE A 157 12.24 3.36 10.43
C ILE A 157 13.33 2.43 9.88
N VAL A 158 12.89 1.35 9.22
CA VAL A 158 13.75 0.26 8.70
C VAL A 158 13.72 0.14 7.18
N ASN A 159 12.90 0.93 6.49
CA ASN A 159 12.90 0.97 5.03
C ASN A 159 12.52 2.35 4.50
N ARG A 160 13.10 2.73 3.36
CA ARG A 160 12.91 4.00 2.67
C ARG A 160 12.93 3.74 1.16
N LEU A 161 11.80 3.99 0.52
CA LEU A 161 11.64 3.94 -0.93
C LEU A 161 11.46 5.37 -1.44
N TRP A 162 12.33 5.79 -2.36
CA TRP A 162 12.30 7.10 -2.98
C TRP A 162 11.86 6.97 -4.43
N ASP A 163 10.90 7.78 -4.85
CA ASP A 163 10.49 7.92 -6.24
C ASP A 163 10.61 9.38 -6.64
N PHE A 164 11.50 9.67 -7.59
CA PHE A 164 11.76 11.02 -8.09
C PHE A 164 10.81 11.44 -9.23
N GLY A 165 9.92 10.55 -9.66
CA GLY A 165 8.92 10.81 -10.70
C GLY A 165 9.42 10.66 -12.14
N GLU A 166 10.65 10.18 -12.34
CA GLU A 166 11.28 10.05 -13.67
C GLU A 166 11.81 8.64 -13.99
N GLY A 167 11.49 7.63 -13.18
CA GLY A 167 11.98 6.28 -13.43
C GLY A 167 11.69 5.28 -12.32
N ILE A 168 12.66 4.41 -12.08
CA ILE A 168 12.57 3.33 -11.10
C ILE A 168 12.80 3.91 -9.70
N PRO A 169 11.94 3.62 -8.72
CA PRO A 169 12.17 4.00 -7.34
C PRO A 169 13.45 3.38 -6.75
N GLU A 170 14.11 4.11 -5.85
CA GLU A 170 15.34 3.72 -5.17
C GLU A 170 15.07 3.27 -3.72
N LEU A 171 15.71 2.18 -3.30
CA LEU A 171 15.68 1.69 -1.92
C LEU A 171 16.99 2.06 -1.21
N THR A 172 17.02 3.23 -0.57
CA THR A 172 18.22 3.76 0.10
C THR A 172 17.88 4.78 1.19
N GLU A 173 18.79 4.99 2.13
CA GLU A 173 18.57 5.89 3.27
C GLU A 173 18.61 7.38 2.91
N GLU A 174 19.63 7.77 2.14
CA GLU A 174 19.88 9.16 1.72
C GLU A 174 20.35 9.18 0.25
N PRO A 175 19.43 9.24 -0.74
CA PRO A 175 19.82 9.25 -2.14
C PRO A 175 20.42 10.60 -2.55
N THR A 176 21.29 10.56 -3.56
CA THR A 176 21.71 11.72 -4.33
C THR A 176 21.17 11.56 -5.74
N HIS A 177 20.37 12.52 -6.20
CA HIS A 177 19.68 12.45 -7.49
C HIS A 177 19.93 13.71 -8.31
N THR A 178 20.02 13.56 -9.62
CA THR A 178 20.25 14.66 -10.58
C THR A 178 19.08 14.72 -11.56
N PHE A 179 18.42 15.87 -11.61
CA PHE A 179 17.37 16.14 -12.60
C PHE A 179 18.02 16.75 -13.85
N GLU A 180 17.93 16.08 -15.00
CA GLU A 180 18.61 16.54 -16.22
C GLU A 180 17.94 17.72 -16.93
N LYS A 181 16.68 18.02 -16.58
CA LYS A 181 15.88 19.06 -17.22
C LYS A 181 15.23 19.97 -16.18
N PRO A 182 15.02 21.25 -16.50
CA PRO A 182 14.19 22.11 -15.66
C PRO A 182 12.73 21.66 -15.72
N GLY A 183 12.00 21.84 -14.62
CA GLY A 183 10.60 21.46 -14.53
C GLY A 183 10.11 21.25 -13.10
N GLU A 184 8.83 20.91 -12.98
CA GLU A 184 8.26 20.47 -11.71
C GLU A 184 8.36 18.95 -11.58
N TYR A 185 8.90 18.49 -10.46
CA TYR A 185 9.05 17.07 -10.14
C TYR A 185 8.32 16.74 -8.85
N ARG A 186 7.65 15.58 -8.81
CA ARG A 186 6.98 15.06 -7.61
C ARG A 186 7.88 14.02 -6.98
N VAL A 187 8.55 14.39 -5.89
CA VAL A 187 9.40 13.48 -5.12
C VAL A 187 8.58 12.83 -4.02
N THR A 188 8.44 11.51 -4.08
CA THR A 188 7.74 10.69 -3.10
C THR A 188 8.73 9.92 -2.24
N LEU A 189 8.53 9.94 -0.93
CA LEU A 189 9.17 9.04 0.03
C LEU A 189 8.10 8.16 0.66
N VAL A 190 8.32 6.85 0.64
CA VAL A 190 7.58 5.88 1.43
C VAL A 190 8.53 5.26 2.45
N VAL A 191 8.13 5.25 3.72
CA VAL A 191 8.89 4.63 4.81
C VAL A 191 8.11 3.49 5.43
N TRP A 192 8.82 2.52 5.99
CA TRP A 192 8.25 1.48 6.84
C TRP A 192 9.00 1.40 8.16
N ASP A 193 8.26 1.16 9.23
CA ASP A 193 8.82 0.82 10.54
C ASP A 193 9.06 -0.69 10.71
N ASN A 194 9.71 -1.05 11.80
CA ASN A 194 9.99 -2.44 12.17
C ASN A 194 8.74 -3.26 12.53
N GLU A 195 7.58 -2.61 12.73
CA GLU A 195 6.29 -3.27 12.92
C GLU A 195 5.52 -3.49 11.61
N GLY A 196 6.03 -2.98 10.49
CA GLY A 196 5.47 -3.17 9.16
C GLY A 196 4.40 -2.15 8.78
N LEU A 197 4.19 -1.11 9.58
CA LEU A 197 3.41 0.05 9.16
C LEU A 197 4.27 0.93 8.29
N GLY A 198 3.61 1.64 7.37
CA GLY A 198 4.27 2.56 6.48
C GLY A 198 3.55 3.88 6.40
N ALA A 199 4.27 4.88 5.92
CA ALA A 199 3.74 6.19 5.66
C ALA A 199 4.36 6.77 4.40
N ARG A 200 3.60 7.65 3.74
CA ARG A 200 3.97 8.28 2.49
C ARG A 200 4.00 9.80 2.66
N VAL A 201 4.98 10.44 2.03
CA VAL A 201 5.01 11.88 1.83
C VAL A 201 5.40 12.19 0.40
N GLU A 202 4.85 13.27 -0.14
CA GLU A 202 5.21 13.78 -1.47
C GLU A 202 5.48 15.27 -1.36
N LYS A 203 6.51 15.75 -2.06
CA LYS A 203 6.77 17.17 -2.24
C LYS A 203 6.97 17.45 -3.73
N THR A 204 6.27 18.46 -4.22
CA THR A 204 6.59 19.05 -5.53
C THR A 204 7.79 19.97 -5.37
N ILE A 205 8.78 19.81 -6.24
CA ILE A 205 9.98 20.63 -6.31
C ILE A 205 10.06 21.29 -7.70
N CYS A 206 10.62 22.49 -7.77
CA CYS A 206 10.85 23.19 -9.02
C CYS A 206 12.35 23.21 -9.30
N VAL A 207 12.76 22.54 -10.38
CA VAL A 207 14.14 22.51 -10.87
C VAL A 207 14.30 23.62 -11.90
N THR A 208 15.22 24.54 -11.66
CA THR A 208 15.48 25.68 -12.54
C THR A 208 16.46 25.33 -13.64
N LYS A 209 16.53 26.21 -14.65
CA LYS A 209 17.62 26.18 -15.62
C LYS A 209 18.96 26.53 -14.92
N PRO A 210 20.10 26.11 -15.51
CA PRO A 210 21.42 26.62 -15.14
C PRO A 210 21.51 28.14 -15.24
#